data_AF-A0A7W1ZW26-F1
#
_entry.id   AF-A0A7W1ZW26-F1
#
_cell.length_a   1.000
_cell.length_b   1.000
_cell.length_c   1.000
_cell.angle_alpha   90.00
_cell.angle_beta   90.00
_cell.angle_gamma   90.00
#
_symmetry.space_group_name_H-M   'P 1'
#
loop_
_entity.id
_entity.type
_entity.pdbx_description
1 polymer ?
#
loop_
_entity_poly.entity_id
_entity_poly.type
_entity_poly.pdbx_seq_one_letter_code
_entity_poly.pdbx_strand_id
1 'polypeptide(L)' 'MESTRNAEPLFQTPDQRSTGTVTYRVYMDGAWRNIEGQADWKNLPQKELIQKIEEVYYTPK' A
#
# COMPACT_ATOMS: atom_id res chain seq x y z
N MET A 1 -16.87 8.96 12.39
CA MET A 1 -15.94 7.83 12.57
C MET A 1 -14.95 7.92 11.42
N GLU A 2 -13.88 8.68 11.61
CA GLU A 2 -12.75 8.66 10.69
C GLU A 2 -12.04 7.33 10.94
N SER A 3 -12.43 6.29 10.19
CA SER A 3 -11.57 5.13 10.01
C SER A 3 -10.36 5.65 9.25
N THR A 4 -9.35 6.11 9.98
CA THR A 4 -8.09 6.56 9.41
C THR A 4 -7.55 5.38 8.62
N ARG A 5 -7.72 5.42 7.30
CA ARG A 5 -7.18 4.45 6.35
C ARG A 5 -5.67 4.61 6.43
N ASN A 6 -5.01 3.97 7.39
CA ASN A 6 -3.57 4.04 7.49
C ASN A 6 -2.99 2.96 6.58
N ALA A 7 -2.20 3.38 5.59
CA ALA A 7 -1.35 2.50 4.82
C ALA A 7 0.07 2.49 5.41
N GLU A 8 0.55 1.35 5.86
CA GLU A 8 1.86 1.20 6.50
C GLU A 8 2.74 0.27 5.65
N PRO A 9 3.99 0.65 5.32
CA PRO A 9 4.89 -0.25 4.64
C PRO A 9 5.26 -1.42 5.56
N LEU A 10 4.99 -2.64 5.12
CA LEU A 10 5.53 -3.86 5.70
C LEU A 10 6.96 -4.05 5.15
N PHE A 11 7.87 -4.47 6.03
CA PHE A 11 9.30 -4.64 5.80
C PHE A 11 9.70 -4.93 4.35
N GLN A 12 10.61 -4.11 3.80
CA GLN A 12 11.21 -4.39 2.49
C GLN A 12 12.09 -5.64 2.58
N THR A 13 11.72 -6.71 1.87
CA THR A 13 12.62 -7.84 1.66
C THR A 13 13.75 -7.46 0.69
N PRO A 14 14.87 -8.20 0.66
CA PRO A 14 15.93 -7.96 -0.33
C PRO A 14 15.43 -8.06 -1.78
N ASP A 15 14.50 -8.99 -2.02
CA ASP A 15 13.81 -9.17 -3.31
C ASP A 15 13.02 -7.92 -3.70
N GLN A 16 12.25 -7.36 -2.76
CA GLN A 16 11.51 -6.10 -2.94
C GLN A 16 12.42 -4.90 -3.26
N ARG A 17 13.62 -4.87 -2.69
CA ARG A 17 14.62 -3.85 -3.03
C ARG A 17 15.14 -4.01 -4.46
N SER A 18 15.22 -5.23 -4.97
CA SER A 18 15.66 -5.53 -6.33
C SER A 18 14.57 -5.32 -7.37
N THR A 19 13.31 -5.62 -7.04
CA THR A 19 12.15 -5.46 -7.93
C THR A 19 11.54 -4.05 -7.88
N GLY A 20 11.93 -3.24 -6.89
CA GLY A 20 11.42 -1.88 -6.72
C GLY A 20 9.99 -1.85 -6.18
N THR A 21 9.56 -2.89 -5.47
CA THR A 21 8.22 -2.99 -4.86
C THR A 21 8.29 -2.94 -3.33
N VAL A 22 7.16 -2.64 -2.69
CA VAL A 22 6.96 -2.62 -1.23
C VAL A 22 5.57 -3.16 -0.94
N THR A 23 5.44 -4.02 0.07
CA THR A 23 4.12 -4.43 0.55
C THR A 23 3.59 -3.38 1.53
N TYR A 24 2.40 -2.88 1.28
CA TYR A 24 1.69 -1.96 2.17
C TYR A 24 0.56 -2.71 2.87
N ARG A 25 0.49 -2.56 4.19
CA ARG A 25 -0.66 -2.99 5.00
C ARG A 25 -1.64 -1.83 5.09
N VAL A 26 -2.87 -2.04 4.65
CA VAL A 26 -3.91 -1.03 4.66
C VAL A 26 -5.22 -1.58 5.19
N TYR A 27 -6.01 -0.77 5.88
CA TYR A 27 -7.34 -1.16 6.32
C TYR A 27 -8.38 -0.75 5.27
N MET A 28 -8.97 -1.74 4.58
CA MET A 28 -9.94 -1.58 3.49
C MET A 28 -11.05 -2.63 3.60
N ASP A 29 -12.28 -2.26 3.23
CA ASP A 29 -13.45 -3.15 3.28
C ASP A 29 -13.68 -3.83 4.65
N GLY A 30 -13.33 -3.15 5.76
CA GLY A 30 -13.47 -3.70 7.11
C GLY A 30 -12.44 -4.77 7.49
N ALA A 31 -11.35 -4.90 6.74
CA ALA A 31 -10.26 -5.83 7.04
C ALA A 31 -8.88 -5.23 6.72
N TRP A 32 -7.83 -5.79 7.32
CA TRP A 32 -6.46 -5.48 6.91
C TRP A 32 -6.10 -6.24 5.64
N ARG A 33 -5.55 -5.52 4.65
CA ARG A 33 -5.08 -6.05 3.36
C ARG A 33 -3.61 -5.74 3.18
N ASN A 34 -2.90 -6.68 2.55
CA ASN A 34 -1.52 -6.49 2.14
C ASN A 34 -1.50 -6.30 0.62
N ILE A 35 -1.06 -5.13 0.17
CA ILE A 35 -1.04 -4.76 -1.24
C ILE A 35 0.39 -4.46 -1.65
N GLU A 36 0.83 -5.05 -2.76
CA GLU A 36 2.12 -4.72 -3.34
C GLU A 36 2.00 -3.42 -4.12
N GLY A 37 2.82 -2.45 -3.75
CA GLY A 37 2.96 -1.16 -4.42
C GLY A 37 4.39 -0.91 -4.85
N GLN A 38 4.64 0.19 -5.55
CA GLN A 38 5.99 0.58 -5.91
C GLN A 38 6.75 1.16 -4.71
N ALA A 39 8.06 0.96 -4.66
CA ALA A 39 8.89 1.44 -3.57
C ALA A 39 8.94 2.96 -3.43
N ASP A 40 8.63 3.71 -4.50
CA ASP A 40 8.50 5.16 -4.46
C ASP A 40 7.27 5.62 -3.65
N TRP A 41 6.22 4.78 -3.56
CA TRP A 41 5.00 5.12 -2.85
C TRP A 41 5.21 5.36 -1.35
N LYS A 42 6.32 4.85 -0.78
CA LYS A 42 6.66 5.07 0.64
C LYS A 42 6.93 6.54 0.96
N ASN A 43 7.23 7.34 -0.08
CA ASN A 43 7.49 8.77 0.04
C ASN A 43 6.20 9.60 -0.17
N LEU A 44 5.10 8.98 -0.58
CA LEU A 44 3.84 9.67 -0.82
C LEU A 44 3.16 10.05 0.50
N PRO A 45 2.44 11.18 0.54
CA PRO A 45 1.57 11.48 1.66
C PRO A 45 0.49 10.40 1.79
N GLN A 46 0.06 10.10 3.03
CA GLN A 46 -0.94 9.04 3.33
C GLN A 46 -2.12 9.05 2.37
N LYS A 47 -2.71 10.23 2.14
CA LYS A 47 -3.86 10.39 1.24
C LYS A 47 -3.59 9.87 -0.18
N GLU A 48 -2.43 10.18 -0.75
CA GLU A 48 -2.07 9.72 -2.09
C GLU A 48 -1.64 8.26 -2.11
N LEU A 49 -0.94 7.80 -1.07
CA LEU A 49 -0.60 6.39 -0.90
C LEU A 49 -1.86 5.51 -0.88
N ILE A 50 -2.87 5.90 -0.11
CA ILE A 50 -4.16 5.19 -0.05
C ILE A 50 -4.82 5.19 -1.43
N GLN A 51 -4.86 6.32 -2.13
CA GLN A 51 -5.45 6.40 -3.47
C GLN A 51 -4.75 5.45 -4.44
N LYS A 52 -3.41 5.42 -4.46
CA LYS A 52 -2.62 4.51 -5.29
C LYS A 52 -2.90 3.04 -4.97
N ILE A 53 -3.01 2.71 -3.68
CA ILE A 53 -3.33 1.35 -3.23
C ILE A 53 -4.77 0.97 -3.63
N GLU A 54 -5.73 1.88 -3.50
CA GLU A 54 -7.12 1.66 -3.95
C GLU A 54 -7.17 1.45 -5.47
N GLU A 55 -6.44 2.24 -6.26
CA GLU A 55 -6.33 2.05 -7.72
C GLU A 55 -5.86 0.63 -8.04
N VAL A 56 -4.79 0.15 -7.41
CA VAL A 56 -4.27 -1.21 -7.65
C VAL A 56 -5.20 -2.30 -7.14
N TYR A 57 -5.85 -2.10 -6.00
CA TYR A 57 -6.73 -3.10 -5.40
C TYR A 57 -8.04 -3.27 -6.17
N TYR A 58 -8.62 -2.19 -6.69
CA TYR A 58 -9.87 -2.22 -7.43
C TYR A 58 -9.68 -2.38 -8.95
N THR A 59 -8.45 -2.29 -9.48
CA THR A 59 -8.18 -2.58 -10.90
C THR A 59 -8.23 -4.10 -11.13
N PRO A 60 -9.16 -4.61 -11.96
CA PRO A 60 -9.21 -6.03 -12.29
C PRO A 60 -7.95 -6.44 -13.07
N LYS A 61 -7.35 -7.58 -12.67
CA LYS A 61 -6.21 -8.20 -13.36
C LYS A 61 -6.63 -8.90 -14.66
#